data_AF-A0AAV7D381-F1
#
_entry.id   AF-A0AAV7D381-F1
#
_cell.length_a   1.000
_cell.length_b   1.000
_cell.length_c   1.000
_cell.angle_alpha   90.00
_cell.angle_beta   90.00
_cell.angle_gamma   90.00
#
_symmetry.space_group_name_H-M   'P 1'
#
loop_
_entity.id
_entity.type
_entity.pdbx_description
1 polymer ?
#
loop_
_entity_poly.entity_id
_entity_poly.type
_entity_poly.pdbx_seq_one_letter_code
_entity_poly.pdbx_strand_id
1 'polypeptide(L)'
;MAASSASVLWLEKTKLQIQNLQEWKEFTSNLYDAVQQQMTENNINFFNDLSETEKIFVLEKAAKALKSGAIYNDLSARISSSLEENILNCVAQEQQDGVIPRSDVMASHIQDGVINILENRPSMKVKLRALLNQPIPITLRTLAWKLQLSNTKARTEYLTHVSMNKARSVLDREVALHCEALLAKEPTFQNLKDNKGIARCMRNVMSYCHKYAKINLLNEDYFLVVPLAQTIFATSKASTTLDSLSTQLVEEYISFMESRPPIMHRNEHPEESGIFQTMSSKLQSVDRNLAETIQNIYSTEASNPDDALILGLQRILQPIYQVFFVGYLNMNTLLYVWDQYILGLDEPEFNCLPDFGLAFLMLLQRHLKGLTTENDMQAVLKTAGISLSIQEFQSLINKYFYEDLFTTLNKGGSSQFPVHDPTQATPHWSYVTKVTTHPRTRPQDRRKAREERETLKRQMAENKQREEHQRQQREEEQKRQQEERLNQILAETRRKYETDKAALENQLKQEQQNSYEIEKRATQQINDLQTEIGRLMKQRRVSVGGDSVGR
;
A
#
# COMPACT_ATOMS: atom_id res chain seq x y z
N MET A 1 28.69 20.30 0.48
CA MET A 1 29.66 20.50 -0.61
C MET A 1 29.51 19.35 -1.59
N ALA A 2 28.95 19.63 -2.77
CA ALA A 2 28.79 18.64 -3.83
C ALA A 2 30.16 18.40 -4.47
N ALA A 3 30.78 17.27 -4.18
CA ALA A 3 31.83 16.75 -5.05
C ALA A 3 31.13 16.45 -6.38
N SER A 4 31.56 17.09 -7.48
CA SER A 4 31.08 16.72 -8.81
C SER A 4 31.44 15.25 -9.03
N SER A 5 30.46 14.36 -9.03
CA SER A 5 30.71 12.98 -9.45
C SER A 5 31.15 13.07 -10.91
N ALA A 6 32.28 12.43 -11.23
CA ALA A 6 32.72 12.35 -12.61
C ALA A 6 31.60 11.65 -13.39
N SER A 7 31.06 12.33 -14.41
CA SER A 7 29.96 11.78 -15.20
C SER A 7 30.43 10.51 -15.92
N VAL A 8 29.72 9.41 -15.71
CA VAL A 8 30.01 8.14 -16.40
C VAL A 8 29.55 8.28 -17.85
N LEU A 9 30.52 8.36 -18.78
CA LEU A 9 30.26 8.71 -20.19
C LEU A 9 29.26 7.77 -20.88
N TRP A 10 29.33 6.46 -20.62
CA TRP A 10 28.41 5.49 -21.21
C TRP A 10 26.97 5.65 -20.69
N LEU A 11 26.82 6.09 -19.43
CA LEU A 11 25.51 6.31 -18.82
C LEU A 11 24.85 7.58 -19.39
N GLU A 12 25.61 8.65 -19.61
CA GLU A 12 25.08 9.86 -20.29
C GLU A 12 24.71 9.57 -21.75
N LYS A 13 25.51 8.79 -22.48
CA LYS A 13 25.13 8.30 -23.82
C LYS A 13 23.83 7.51 -23.79
N THR A 14 23.69 6.59 -22.83
CA THR A 14 22.48 5.78 -22.67
C THR A 14 21.27 6.66 -22.37
N LYS A 15 21.40 7.64 -21.48
CA LYS A 15 20.33 8.59 -21.14
C LYS A 15 19.88 9.39 -22.36
N LEU A 16 20.81 9.89 -23.17
CA LEU A 16 20.49 10.59 -24.42
C LEU A 16 19.78 9.66 -25.43
N GLN A 17 20.24 8.42 -25.56
CA GLN A 17 19.60 7.42 -26.41
C GLN A 17 18.16 7.15 -25.95
N ILE A 18 17.94 6.93 -24.64
CA ILE A 18 16.61 6.69 -24.06
C ILE A 18 15.68 7.88 -24.30
N GLN A 19 16.16 9.11 -24.10
CA GLN A 19 15.35 10.32 -24.34
C GLN A 19 14.87 10.45 -25.79
N ASN A 20 15.62 9.89 -26.74
CA ASN A 20 15.29 9.90 -28.16
C ASN A 20 14.40 8.72 -28.59
N LEU A 21 14.20 7.71 -27.74
CA LEU A 21 13.32 6.57 -28.03
C LEU A 21 11.87 7.02 -28.22
N GLN A 22 11.20 6.40 -29.19
CA GLN A 22 9.78 6.61 -29.42
C GLN A 22 8.96 6.08 -28.23
N GLU A 23 9.37 4.93 -27.69
CA GLU A 23 8.78 4.30 -26.51
C GLU A 23 8.85 5.21 -25.28
N TRP A 24 9.91 6.01 -25.13
CA TRP A 24 10.03 7.00 -24.05
C TRP A 24 9.03 8.15 -24.21
N LYS A 25 8.85 8.65 -25.44
CA LYS A 25 7.86 9.71 -25.74
C LYS A 25 6.44 9.21 -25.49
N GLU A 26 6.14 8.00 -25.93
CA GLU A 26 4.84 7.35 -25.71
C GLU A 26 4.56 7.08 -24.23
N PHE A 27 5.55 6.60 -23.49
CA PHE A 27 5.45 6.43 -22.05
C PHE A 27 5.22 7.76 -21.33
N THR A 28 5.96 8.81 -21.70
CA THR A 28 5.82 10.14 -21.08
C THR A 28 4.43 10.73 -21.33
N SER A 29 3.90 10.59 -22.55
CA SER A 29 2.52 10.99 -22.86
C SER A 29 1.51 10.24 -22.00
N ASN A 30 1.69 8.92 -21.86
CA ASN A 30 0.79 8.11 -21.03
C ASN A 30 0.90 8.44 -19.54
N LEU A 31 2.10 8.77 -19.06
CA LEU A 31 2.32 9.20 -17.68
C LEU A 31 1.60 10.51 -17.40
N TYR A 32 1.66 11.48 -18.32
CA TYR A 32 0.94 12.74 -18.20
C TYR A 32 -0.59 12.51 -18.13
N ASP A 33 -1.14 11.66 -18.99
CA ASP A 33 -2.56 11.30 -18.93
C ASP A 33 -2.95 10.65 -17.59
N ALA A 34 -2.09 9.77 -17.07
CA ALA A 34 -2.32 9.07 -15.82
C ALA A 34 -2.26 10.02 -14.62
N VAL A 35 -1.34 10.99 -14.63
CA VAL A 35 -1.29 12.08 -13.66
C VAL A 35 -2.56 12.91 -13.74
N GLN A 36 -2.99 13.35 -14.93
CA GLN A 36 -4.20 14.14 -15.10
C GLN A 36 -5.44 13.40 -14.60
N GLN A 37 -5.51 12.08 -14.82
CA GLN A 37 -6.57 11.24 -14.28
C GLN A 37 -6.55 11.23 -12.74
N GLN A 38 -5.38 11.05 -12.13
CA GLN A 38 -5.25 11.08 -10.67
C GLN A 38 -5.60 12.45 -10.06
N MET A 39 -5.22 13.52 -10.74
CA MET A 39 -5.59 14.90 -10.37
C MET A 39 -7.12 15.09 -10.40
N THR A 40 -7.77 14.61 -11.46
CA THR A 40 -9.22 14.70 -11.62
C THR A 40 -9.96 13.84 -10.59
N GLU A 41 -9.50 12.62 -10.32
CA GLU A 41 -10.08 11.70 -9.33
C GLU A 41 -10.01 12.26 -7.90
N ASN A 42 -8.99 13.06 -7.60
CA ASN A 42 -8.78 13.68 -6.29
C ASN A 42 -9.29 15.13 -6.21
N ASN A 43 -10.00 15.64 -7.23
CA ASN A 43 -10.49 17.03 -7.32
C ASN A 43 -9.39 18.11 -7.21
N ILE A 44 -8.19 17.83 -7.71
CA ILE A 44 -7.07 18.79 -7.73
C ILE A 44 -7.04 19.49 -9.09
N ASN A 45 -7.15 20.82 -9.08
CA ASN A 45 -7.26 21.62 -10.31
C ASN A 45 -5.91 21.85 -11.01
N PHE A 46 -4.84 22.12 -10.25
CA PHE A 46 -3.51 22.36 -10.81
C PHE A 46 -2.44 21.56 -10.09
N PHE A 47 -1.51 20.95 -10.85
CA PHE A 47 -0.41 20.16 -10.29
C PHE A 47 0.58 21.02 -9.50
N ASN A 48 0.66 22.31 -9.82
CA ASN A 48 1.53 23.25 -9.13
C ASN A 48 1.03 23.63 -7.72
N ASP A 49 -0.26 23.39 -7.43
CA ASP A 49 -0.85 23.65 -6.11
C ASP A 49 -0.44 22.60 -5.07
N LEU A 50 0.14 21.49 -5.54
CA LEU A 50 0.64 20.41 -4.71
C LEU A 50 1.99 20.76 -4.09
N SER A 51 2.19 20.34 -2.84
CA SER A 51 3.52 20.25 -2.25
C SER A 51 4.41 19.27 -3.02
N GLU A 52 5.73 19.39 -2.91
CA GLU A 52 6.66 18.46 -3.59
C GLU A 52 6.41 16.99 -3.22
N THR A 53 6.01 16.72 -1.99
CA THR A 53 5.65 15.38 -1.52
C THR A 53 4.39 14.84 -2.20
N GLU A 54 3.37 15.68 -2.38
CA GLU A 54 2.14 15.32 -3.08
C GLU A 54 2.37 15.13 -4.59
N LYS A 55 3.22 15.96 -5.19
CA LYS A 55 3.64 15.79 -6.60
C LYS A 55 4.31 14.43 -6.81
N ILE A 56 5.25 14.06 -5.95
CA ILE A 56 5.91 12.75 -5.98
C ILE A 56 4.88 11.64 -5.84
N PHE A 57 3.95 11.75 -4.89
CA PHE A 57 2.91 10.75 -4.67
C PHE A 57 2.02 10.54 -5.90
N VAL A 58 1.54 11.62 -6.51
CA VAL A 58 0.71 11.55 -7.73
C VAL A 58 1.49 10.90 -8.88
N LEU A 59 2.76 11.26 -9.05
CA LEU A 59 3.63 10.68 -10.08
C LEU A 59 3.89 9.19 -9.84
N GLU A 60 4.17 8.77 -8.62
CA GLU A 60 4.39 7.35 -8.28
C GLU A 60 3.12 6.52 -8.49
N LYS A 61 1.96 7.05 -8.08
CA LYS A 61 0.66 6.40 -8.28
C LYS A 61 0.35 6.24 -9.78
N ALA A 62 0.59 7.29 -10.56
CA ALA A 62 0.45 7.27 -12.02
C ALA A 62 1.41 6.27 -12.68
N ALA A 63 2.69 6.26 -12.31
CA ALA A 63 3.69 5.33 -12.83
C ALA A 63 3.34 3.87 -12.48
N LYS A 64 2.85 3.62 -11.26
CA LYS A 64 2.41 2.28 -10.82
C LYS A 64 1.23 1.76 -11.64
N ALA A 65 0.28 2.63 -12.00
CA ALA A 65 -0.84 2.26 -12.86
C ALA A 65 -0.39 1.87 -14.29
N LEU A 66 0.79 2.32 -14.73
CA LEU A 66 1.36 1.99 -16.04
C LEU A 66 2.29 0.77 -16.01
N LYS A 67 2.76 0.35 -14.83
CA LYS A 67 3.81 -0.66 -14.66
C LYS A 67 3.46 -2.05 -15.24
N SER A 68 2.18 -2.38 -15.40
CA SER A 68 1.72 -3.64 -16.00
C SER A 68 1.34 -3.53 -17.48
N GLY A 69 1.49 -2.34 -18.09
CA GLY A 69 1.13 -2.11 -19.49
C GLY A 69 2.22 -2.52 -20.47
N ALA A 70 1.83 -2.89 -21.70
CA ALA A 70 2.75 -3.23 -22.79
C ALA A 70 3.80 -2.14 -23.03
N ILE A 71 3.38 -0.87 -23.04
CA ILE A 71 4.27 0.29 -23.27
C ILE A 71 5.38 0.40 -22.21
N TYR A 72 5.08 0.06 -20.96
CA TYR A 72 6.09 0.05 -19.90
C TYR A 72 7.07 -1.11 -20.10
N ASN A 73 6.58 -2.29 -20.47
CA ASN A 73 7.43 -3.46 -20.73
C ASN A 73 8.34 -3.24 -21.95
N ASP A 74 7.79 -2.67 -23.03
CA ASP A 74 8.54 -2.34 -24.26
C ASP A 74 9.62 -1.31 -23.97
N LEU A 75 9.27 -0.22 -23.25
CA LEU A 75 10.25 0.77 -22.81
C LEU A 75 11.32 0.14 -21.90
N SER A 76 10.94 -0.69 -20.94
CA SER A 76 11.89 -1.36 -20.04
C SER A 76 12.85 -2.27 -20.80
N ALA A 77 12.37 -3.02 -21.79
CA ALA A 77 13.19 -3.85 -22.65
C ALA A 77 14.18 -2.99 -23.46
N ARG A 78 13.72 -1.89 -24.07
CA ARG A 78 14.59 -0.95 -24.82
C ARG A 78 15.64 -0.27 -23.96
N ILE A 79 15.28 0.15 -22.75
CA ILE A 79 16.22 0.70 -21.77
C ILE A 79 17.30 -0.34 -21.44
N SER A 80 16.90 -1.59 -21.17
CA SER A 80 17.83 -2.66 -20.84
C SER A 80 18.81 -2.93 -21.97
N SER A 81 18.30 -3.06 -23.22
CA SER A 81 19.17 -3.23 -24.39
C SER A 81 20.10 -2.05 -24.62
N SER A 82 19.64 -0.81 -24.42
CA SER A 82 20.48 0.39 -24.57
C SER A 82 21.59 0.45 -23.53
N LEU A 83 21.30 0.06 -22.28
CA LEU A 83 22.30 -0.03 -21.21
C LEU A 83 23.36 -1.10 -21.54
N GLU A 84 22.93 -2.30 -21.93
CA GLU A 84 23.82 -3.40 -22.30
C GLU A 84 24.73 -3.00 -23.47
N GLU A 85 24.17 -2.44 -24.54
CA GLU A 85 24.93 -2.01 -25.72
C GLU A 85 26.01 -0.97 -25.36
N ASN A 86 25.64 0.08 -24.63
CA ASN A 86 26.58 1.15 -24.28
C ASN A 86 27.69 0.67 -23.32
N ILE A 87 27.35 -0.20 -22.36
CA ILE A 87 28.36 -0.80 -21.47
C ILE A 87 29.31 -1.69 -22.27
N LEU A 88 28.78 -2.58 -23.12
CA LEU A 88 29.61 -3.49 -23.92
C LEU A 88 30.53 -2.74 -24.88
N ASN A 89 30.06 -1.64 -25.47
CA ASN A 89 30.88 -0.78 -26.32
C ASN A 89 32.02 -0.12 -25.54
N CYS A 90 31.77 0.35 -24.32
CA CYS A 90 32.82 0.92 -23.47
C CYS A 90 33.84 -0.13 -23.01
N VAL A 91 33.37 -1.31 -22.59
CA VAL A 91 34.26 -2.44 -22.24
C VAL A 91 35.11 -2.85 -23.44
N ALA A 92 34.54 -2.91 -24.65
CA ALA A 92 35.27 -3.27 -25.86
C ALA A 92 36.36 -2.25 -26.23
N GLN A 93 36.14 -0.96 -25.95
CA GLN A 93 37.15 0.09 -26.16
C GLN A 93 38.33 -0.04 -25.19
N GLU A 94 38.06 -0.29 -23.91
CA GLU A 94 39.13 -0.45 -22.90
C GLU A 94 39.88 -1.79 -22.99
N GLN A 95 39.23 -2.85 -23.46
CA GLN A 95 39.88 -4.14 -23.67
C GLN A 95 40.90 -4.14 -24.81
N GLN A 96 40.83 -3.19 -25.74
CA GLN A 96 41.84 -3.06 -26.81
C GLN A 96 43.24 -2.73 -26.24
N ASP A 97 43.30 -2.22 -25.00
CA ASP A 97 44.52 -1.73 -24.35
C ASP A 97 44.99 -2.57 -23.14
N GLY A 98 44.30 -3.67 -22.76
CA GLY A 98 44.45 -4.28 -21.42
C GLY A 98 44.55 -5.81 -21.30
N VAL A 99 45.19 -6.27 -20.22
CA VAL A 99 45.35 -7.70 -19.80
C VAL A 99 44.22 -8.17 -18.87
N ILE A 100 43.33 -7.27 -18.44
CA ILE A 100 42.29 -7.53 -17.43
C ILE A 100 41.12 -8.33 -18.05
N PRO A 101 40.57 -9.35 -17.34
CA PRO A 101 39.40 -10.09 -17.81
C PRO A 101 38.21 -9.19 -18.11
N ARG A 102 37.50 -9.48 -19.21
CA ARG A 102 36.32 -8.70 -19.66
C ARG A 102 35.25 -8.55 -18.58
N SER A 103 35.04 -9.61 -17.80
CA SER A 103 34.06 -9.66 -16.71
C SER A 103 34.35 -8.60 -15.64
N ASP A 104 35.63 -8.38 -15.34
CA ASP A 104 36.05 -7.53 -14.23
C ASP A 104 35.96 -6.05 -14.64
N VAL A 105 36.33 -5.76 -15.89
CA VAL A 105 36.14 -4.44 -16.50
C VAL A 105 34.64 -4.09 -16.57
N MET A 106 33.80 -5.03 -17.01
CA MET A 106 32.35 -4.84 -17.04
C MET A 106 31.77 -4.61 -15.63
N ALA A 107 32.18 -5.41 -14.64
CA ALA A 107 31.73 -5.25 -13.26
C ALA A 107 32.13 -3.87 -12.68
N SER A 108 33.34 -3.38 -12.99
CA SER A 108 33.80 -2.06 -12.59
C SER A 108 32.93 -0.95 -13.19
N HIS A 109 32.64 -0.99 -14.50
CA HIS A 109 31.78 0.01 -15.15
C HIS A 109 30.35 0.00 -14.62
N ILE A 110 29.79 -1.19 -14.35
CA ILE A 110 28.47 -1.33 -13.74
C ILE A 110 28.48 -0.70 -12.34
N GLN A 111 29.51 -0.98 -11.54
CA GLN A 111 29.65 -0.41 -10.20
C GLN A 111 29.70 1.12 -10.25
N ASP A 112 30.50 1.69 -11.14
CA ASP A 112 30.63 3.15 -11.28
C ASP A 112 29.32 3.78 -11.76
N GLY A 113 28.60 3.12 -12.67
CA GLY A 113 27.26 3.54 -13.09
C GLY A 113 26.25 3.53 -11.95
N VAL A 114 26.22 2.46 -11.14
CA VAL A 114 25.34 2.35 -9.97
C VAL A 114 25.66 3.44 -8.93
N ILE A 115 26.94 3.66 -8.66
CA ILE A 115 27.41 4.72 -7.75
C ILE A 115 26.96 6.09 -8.25
N ASN A 116 27.19 6.38 -9.53
CA ASN A 116 26.78 7.66 -10.13
C ASN A 116 25.26 7.88 -10.03
N ILE A 117 24.46 6.84 -10.29
CA ILE A 117 22.99 6.91 -10.16
C ILE A 117 22.59 7.19 -8.70
N LEU A 118 23.17 6.49 -7.74
CA LEU A 118 22.82 6.61 -6.32
C LEU A 118 23.29 7.92 -5.69
N GLU A 119 24.46 8.45 -6.09
CA GLU A 119 24.92 9.78 -5.67
C GLU A 119 23.98 10.88 -6.18
N ASN A 120 23.49 10.73 -7.42
CA ASN A 120 22.55 11.68 -8.02
C ASN A 120 21.10 11.47 -7.55
N ARG A 121 20.73 10.26 -7.11
CA ARG A 121 19.38 9.89 -6.64
C ARG A 121 19.45 9.01 -5.38
N PRO A 122 19.77 9.60 -4.21
CA PRO A 122 19.88 8.87 -2.94
C PRO A 122 18.62 8.08 -2.55
N SER A 123 17.42 8.55 -2.93
CA SER A 123 16.15 7.86 -2.67
C SER A 123 16.05 6.49 -3.35
N MET A 124 16.87 6.22 -4.37
CA MET A 124 16.92 4.91 -5.02
C MET A 124 17.68 3.84 -4.20
N LYS A 125 18.21 4.17 -3.01
CA LYS A 125 18.89 3.22 -2.12
C LYS A 125 18.09 1.93 -1.84
N VAL A 126 16.75 2.00 -1.82
CA VAL A 126 15.85 0.85 -1.68
C VAL A 126 16.09 -0.22 -2.76
N LYS A 127 16.57 0.16 -3.95
CA LYS A 127 16.90 -0.78 -5.04
C LYS A 127 18.12 -1.66 -4.75
N LEU A 128 18.97 -1.26 -3.80
CA LEU A 128 20.11 -2.07 -3.36
C LEU A 128 19.66 -3.39 -2.71
N ARG A 129 18.40 -3.53 -2.29
CA ARG A 129 17.82 -4.79 -1.81
C ARG A 129 17.88 -5.92 -2.83
N ALA A 130 18.03 -5.60 -4.13
CA ALA A 130 18.31 -6.60 -5.16
C ALA A 130 19.64 -7.34 -4.95
N LEU A 131 20.56 -6.78 -4.15
CA LEU A 131 21.82 -7.39 -3.75
C LEU A 131 21.69 -8.25 -2.48
N LEU A 132 20.46 -8.58 -2.04
CA LEU A 132 20.27 -9.55 -0.97
C LEU A 132 20.98 -10.87 -1.32
N ASN A 133 21.74 -11.38 -0.37
CA ASN A 133 22.57 -12.57 -0.49
C ASN A 133 23.66 -12.46 -1.58
N GLN A 134 24.07 -11.24 -1.96
CA GLN A 134 25.16 -10.98 -2.91
C GLN A 134 26.31 -10.20 -2.25
N PRO A 135 27.58 -10.47 -2.61
CA PRO A 135 28.70 -9.67 -2.15
C PRO A 135 28.63 -8.27 -2.74
N ILE A 136 28.74 -7.25 -1.88
CA ILE A 136 28.79 -5.86 -2.33
C ILE A 136 30.26 -5.47 -2.58
N PRO A 137 30.62 -4.93 -3.76
CA PRO A 137 31.96 -4.38 -3.98
C PRO A 137 32.29 -3.25 -3.00
N ILE A 138 33.56 -3.11 -2.60
CA ILE A 138 33.98 -2.20 -1.52
C ILE A 138 33.55 -0.74 -1.73
N THR A 139 33.65 -0.30 -2.97
CA THR A 139 33.32 1.03 -3.45
C THR A 139 31.81 1.30 -3.37
N LEU A 140 30.98 0.34 -3.79
CA LEU A 140 29.54 0.40 -3.63
C LEU A 140 29.10 0.25 -2.16
N ARG A 141 29.81 -0.55 -1.36
CA ARG A 141 29.55 -0.75 0.07
C ARG A 141 29.66 0.57 0.81
N THR A 142 30.74 1.34 0.63
CA THR A 142 30.90 2.63 1.31
C THR A 142 29.74 3.57 0.99
N LEU A 143 29.29 3.63 -0.26
CA LEU A 143 28.14 4.46 -0.62
C LEU A 143 26.83 3.91 -0.03
N ALA A 144 26.60 2.60 -0.13
CA ALA A 144 25.40 1.94 0.37
C ALA A 144 25.24 2.16 1.88
N TRP A 145 26.29 1.92 2.66
CA TRP A 145 26.29 2.10 4.11
C TRP A 145 26.07 3.56 4.47
N LYS A 146 26.76 4.49 3.80
CA LYS A 146 26.55 5.94 4.00
C LYS A 146 25.09 6.35 3.73
N LEU A 147 24.46 5.81 2.68
CA LEU A 147 23.05 6.11 2.35
C LEU A 147 22.06 5.49 3.34
N GLN A 148 22.37 4.31 3.87
CA GLN A 148 21.49 3.61 4.81
C GLN A 148 21.64 4.09 6.25
N LEU A 149 22.84 4.51 6.64
CA LEU A 149 23.20 4.95 7.99
C LEU A 149 23.31 6.48 8.12
N SER A 150 22.86 7.24 7.12
CA SER A 150 22.91 8.71 7.19
C SER A 150 22.08 9.24 8.35
N ASN A 151 22.65 10.14 9.14
CA ASN A 151 22.01 10.77 10.29
C ASN A 151 22.50 12.20 10.47
N THR A 152 21.83 13.11 9.78
CA THR A 152 22.14 14.54 9.77
C THR A 152 22.09 15.15 11.18
N LYS A 153 21.26 14.61 12.08
CA LYS A 153 21.15 15.08 13.46
C LYS A 153 22.43 14.76 14.23
N ALA A 154 22.81 13.48 14.30
CA ALA A 154 24.04 13.03 14.95
C ALA A 154 25.27 13.75 14.39
N ARG A 155 25.33 13.90 13.06
CA ARG A 155 26.38 14.66 12.38
C ARG A 155 26.49 16.11 12.87
N THR A 156 25.37 16.82 12.92
CA THR A 156 25.31 18.24 13.30
C THR A 156 25.67 18.45 14.77
N GLU A 157 25.18 17.57 15.64
CA GLU A 157 25.50 17.57 17.07
C GLU A 157 27.01 17.33 17.29
N TYR A 158 27.58 16.33 16.63
CA TYR A 158 29.01 16.04 16.71
C TYR A 158 29.88 17.23 16.28
N LEU A 159 29.61 17.82 15.11
CA LEU A 159 30.36 18.97 14.60
C LEU A 159 30.27 20.18 15.53
N THR A 160 29.12 20.38 16.17
CA THR A 160 28.92 21.44 17.16
C THR A 160 29.79 21.21 18.40
N HIS A 161 29.91 19.97 18.88
CA HIS A 161 30.77 19.65 20.01
C HIS A 161 32.27 19.69 19.67
N VAL A 162 32.65 19.31 18.45
CA VAL A 162 34.03 19.42 17.96
C VAL A 162 34.45 20.87 17.87
N SER A 163 33.63 21.75 17.28
CA SER A 163 33.96 23.18 17.15
C SER A 163 34.13 23.88 18.51
N MET A 164 33.43 23.41 19.54
CA MET A 164 33.58 23.89 20.91
C MET A 164 34.75 23.25 21.67
N ASN A 165 35.55 22.37 21.06
CA ASN A 165 36.57 21.54 21.72
C ASN A 165 36.02 20.69 22.87
N LYS A 166 34.73 20.33 22.82
CA LYS A 166 34.03 19.62 23.89
C LYS A 166 33.83 18.13 23.61
N ALA A 167 34.16 17.63 22.43
CA ALA A 167 33.92 16.24 22.03
C ALA A 167 34.70 15.16 22.83
N ARG A 168 35.72 15.54 23.62
CA ARG A 168 36.57 14.58 24.35
C ARG A 168 36.03 14.18 25.71
N SER A 169 36.06 12.89 25.99
CA SER A 169 35.73 12.23 27.25
C SER A 169 36.82 12.44 28.30
N VAL A 170 36.46 12.29 29.58
CA VAL A 170 37.40 12.15 30.68
C VAL A 170 38.21 10.84 30.60
N LEU A 171 37.67 9.80 29.94
CA LEU A 171 38.31 8.50 29.74
C LEU A 171 39.05 8.39 28.38
N ASP A 172 39.32 9.49 27.69
CA ASP A 172 39.88 9.49 26.32
C ASP A 172 41.16 8.64 26.20
N ARG A 173 42.02 8.65 27.23
CA ARG A 173 43.24 7.82 27.28
C ARG A 173 42.91 6.31 27.35
N GLU A 174 41.97 5.91 28.18
CA GLU A 174 41.58 4.50 28.33
C GLU A 174 40.89 4.00 27.07
N VAL A 175 40.00 4.81 26.50
CA VAL A 175 39.35 4.57 25.20
C VAL A 175 40.41 4.37 24.10
N ALA A 176 41.44 5.22 24.05
CA ALA A 176 42.52 5.10 23.07
C ALA A 176 43.29 3.78 23.21
N LEU A 177 43.70 3.44 24.44
CA LEU A 177 44.41 2.20 24.73
C LEU A 177 43.56 0.97 24.37
N HIS A 178 42.25 1.03 24.62
CA HIS A 178 41.34 -0.07 24.27
C HIS A 178 41.22 -0.24 22.75
N CYS A 179 41.06 0.85 22.00
CA CYS A 179 41.01 0.82 20.54
C CYS A 179 42.31 0.23 19.94
N GLU A 180 43.47 0.67 20.42
CA GLU A 180 44.78 0.17 19.96
C GLU A 180 44.96 -1.32 20.32
N ALA A 181 44.61 -1.72 21.54
CA ALA A 181 44.72 -3.10 21.98
C ALA A 181 43.79 -4.02 21.18
N LEU A 182 42.57 -3.58 20.86
CA LEU A 182 41.61 -4.34 20.07
C LEU A 182 42.16 -4.63 18.67
N LEU A 183 42.61 -3.60 17.95
CA LEU A 183 43.18 -3.76 16.59
C LEU A 183 44.47 -4.60 16.59
N ALA A 184 45.22 -4.59 17.70
CA ALA A 184 46.48 -5.33 17.79
C ALA A 184 46.34 -6.80 18.18
N LYS A 185 45.30 -7.16 18.96
CA LYS A 185 45.14 -8.49 19.56
C LYS A 185 44.10 -9.35 18.87
N GLU A 186 43.04 -8.75 18.33
CA GLU A 186 41.92 -9.49 17.76
C GLU A 186 42.28 -10.04 16.37
N PRO A 187 42.31 -11.38 16.16
CA PRO A 187 42.74 -11.97 14.89
C PRO A 187 41.92 -11.50 13.68
N THR A 188 40.65 -11.20 13.89
CA THR A 188 39.75 -10.65 12.85
C THR A 188 40.28 -9.35 12.24
N PHE A 189 41.07 -8.57 12.99
CA PHE A 189 41.58 -7.25 12.62
C PHE A 189 43.06 -7.24 12.28
N GLN A 190 43.66 -8.40 12.00
CA GLN A 190 45.10 -8.52 11.76
C GLN A 190 45.61 -7.59 10.64
N ASN A 191 44.79 -7.30 9.64
CA ASN A 191 45.10 -6.36 8.55
C ASN A 191 45.08 -4.88 8.97
N LEU A 192 44.54 -4.55 10.14
CA LEU A 192 44.37 -3.17 10.65
C LEU A 192 45.36 -2.81 11.76
N LYS A 193 46.13 -3.78 12.27
CA LYS A 193 47.02 -3.65 13.43
C LYS A 193 47.89 -2.39 13.41
N ASP A 194 48.44 -2.02 12.25
CA ASP A 194 49.37 -0.90 12.12
C ASP A 194 48.70 0.41 11.63
N ASN A 195 47.37 0.41 11.44
CA ASN A 195 46.64 1.56 10.94
C ASN A 195 46.31 2.57 12.05
N LYS A 196 47.27 3.46 12.33
CA LYS A 196 47.12 4.56 13.30
C LYS A 196 46.00 5.54 12.95
N GLY A 197 45.56 5.60 11.70
CA GLY A 197 44.44 6.44 11.27
C GLY A 197 43.12 5.91 11.81
N ILE A 198 42.87 4.61 11.60
CA ILE A 198 41.68 3.90 12.10
C ILE A 198 41.61 3.98 13.62
N ALA A 199 42.69 3.66 14.33
CA ALA A 199 42.73 3.70 15.81
C ALA A 199 42.35 5.09 16.36
N ARG A 200 42.87 6.17 15.75
CA ARG A 200 42.54 7.55 16.15
C ARG A 200 41.09 7.91 15.83
N CYS A 201 40.57 7.45 14.69
CA CYS A 201 39.19 7.67 14.29
C CYS A 201 38.23 6.98 15.27
N MET A 202 38.47 5.70 15.59
CA MET A 202 37.73 4.94 16.59
C MET A 202 37.76 5.65 17.95
N ARG A 203 38.93 6.08 18.43
CA ARG A 203 39.04 6.83 19.69
C ARG A 203 38.14 8.07 19.68
N ASN A 204 38.18 8.88 18.61
CA ASN A 204 37.38 10.10 18.52
C ASN A 204 35.87 9.80 18.65
N VAL A 205 35.40 8.73 18.00
CA VAL A 205 33.99 8.31 18.04
C VAL A 205 33.62 7.77 19.41
N MET A 206 34.38 6.81 19.94
CA MET A 206 34.09 6.20 21.24
C MET A 206 34.16 7.22 22.38
N SER A 207 35.14 8.13 22.35
CA SER A 207 35.22 9.24 23.31
C SER A 207 33.98 10.14 23.25
N TYR A 208 33.49 10.45 22.04
CA TYR A 208 32.28 11.25 21.88
C TYR A 208 31.04 10.52 22.41
N CYS A 209 30.87 9.24 22.05
CA CYS A 209 29.75 8.41 22.52
C CYS A 209 29.72 8.26 24.03
N HIS A 210 30.87 8.00 24.68
CA HIS A 210 30.96 7.94 26.15
C HIS A 210 30.45 9.23 26.80
N LYS A 211 30.86 10.38 26.26
CA LYS A 211 30.56 11.67 26.89
C LYS A 211 29.14 12.16 26.67
N TYR A 212 28.61 11.99 25.46
CA TYR A 212 27.36 12.65 25.04
C TYR A 212 26.22 11.69 24.77
N ALA A 213 26.50 10.48 24.29
CA ALA A 213 25.45 9.50 24.02
C ALA A 213 24.99 8.77 25.31
N LYS A 214 25.64 9.00 26.46
CA LYS A 214 25.40 8.30 27.74
C LYS A 214 25.37 6.77 27.59
N ILE A 215 26.05 6.26 26.57
CA ILE A 215 26.24 4.83 26.37
C ILE A 215 27.29 4.41 27.39
N ASN A 216 26.92 3.53 28.33
CA ASN A 216 27.91 2.79 29.10
C ASN A 216 28.69 1.95 28.09
N LEU A 217 29.87 2.43 27.69
CA LEU A 217 30.68 1.74 26.70
C LEU A 217 31.07 0.37 27.24
N LEU A 218 30.38 -0.66 26.74
CA LEU A 218 30.73 -2.03 27.02
C LEU A 218 31.89 -2.44 26.13
N ASN A 219 32.59 -3.52 26.49
CA ASN A 219 33.71 -4.01 25.67
C ASN A 219 33.24 -4.39 24.26
N GLU A 220 32.03 -4.95 24.16
CA GLU A 220 31.38 -5.37 22.93
C GLU A 220 31.15 -4.19 21.96
N ASP A 221 30.89 -2.99 22.47
CA ASP A 221 30.64 -1.80 21.64
C ASP A 221 31.89 -1.39 20.84
N TYR A 222 33.10 -1.62 21.38
CA TYR A 222 34.35 -1.36 20.66
C TYR A 222 34.55 -2.29 19.46
N PHE A 223 33.97 -3.50 19.47
CA PHE A 223 34.01 -4.40 18.32
C PHE A 223 33.16 -3.86 17.16
N LEU A 224 32.03 -3.23 17.47
CA LEU A 224 31.05 -2.77 16.47
C LEU A 224 31.52 -1.55 15.67
N VAL A 225 32.44 -0.74 16.19
CA VAL A 225 32.96 0.43 15.44
C VAL A 225 33.96 0.02 14.33
N VAL A 226 34.61 -1.14 14.44
CA VAL A 226 35.70 -1.52 13.54
C VAL A 226 35.25 -1.78 12.10
N PRO A 227 34.18 -2.53 11.81
CA PRO A 227 33.73 -2.76 10.43
C PRO A 227 33.33 -1.47 9.70
N LEU A 228 32.71 -0.53 10.41
CA LEU A 228 32.39 0.82 9.89
C LEU A 228 33.67 1.60 9.58
N ALA A 229 34.62 1.63 10.52
CA ALA A 229 35.88 2.32 10.32
C ALA A 229 36.67 1.73 9.13
N GLN A 230 36.71 0.41 9.02
CA GLN A 230 37.36 -0.28 7.89
C GLN A 230 36.75 0.14 6.55
N THR A 231 35.42 0.18 6.46
CA THR A 231 34.70 0.54 5.23
C THR A 231 35.00 1.98 4.81
N ILE A 232 34.96 2.93 5.76
CA ILE A 232 35.24 4.35 5.48
C ILE A 232 36.69 4.55 5.01
N PHE A 233 37.65 3.88 5.65
CA PHE A 233 39.07 4.03 5.31
C PHE A 233 39.45 3.37 4.00
N ALA A 234 38.80 2.27 3.62
CA ALA A 234 39.15 1.50 2.44
C ALA A 234 38.99 2.28 1.12
N THR A 235 38.10 3.27 1.08
CA THR A 235 37.88 4.13 -0.11
C THR A 235 38.32 5.58 0.13
N SER A 236 39.02 5.84 1.24
CA SER A 236 39.46 7.20 1.59
C SER A 236 40.56 7.69 0.63
N LYS A 237 40.41 8.92 0.15
CA LYS A 237 41.45 9.58 -0.65
C LYS A 237 42.55 10.10 0.28
N ALA A 238 43.79 10.19 -0.22
CA ALA A 238 44.91 10.74 0.55
C ALA A 238 44.66 12.18 1.05
N SER A 239 43.78 12.93 0.38
CA SER A 239 43.36 14.29 0.77
C SER A 239 42.30 14.33 1.87
N THR A 240 41.68 13.20 2.24
CA THR A 240 40.59 13.19 3.22
C THR A 240 41.15 13.37 4.63
N THR A 241 40.64 14.37 5.36
CA THR A 241 41.08 14.67 6.73
C THR A 241 40.52 13.67 7.75
N LEU A 242 41.25 13.46 8.84
CA LEU A 242 40.80 12.61 9.95
C LEU A 242 39.47 13.09 10.55
N ASP A 243 39.23 14.40 10.60
CA ASP A 243 37.99 14.97 11.12
C ASP A 243 36.79 14.64 10.23
N SER A 244 36.98 14.63 8.91
CA SER A 244 35.95 14.20 7.96
C SER A 244 35.62 12.73 8.13
N LEU A 245 36.64 11.87 8.28
CA LEU A 245 36.46 10.43 8.53
C LEU A 245 35.77 10.19 9.88
N SER A 246 36.16 10.92 10.92
CA SER A 246 35.58 10.82 12.27
C SER A 246 34.11 11.24 12.26
N THR A 247 33.79 12.32 11.53
CA THR A 247 32.41 12.81 11.42
C THR A 247 31.51 11.79 10.72
N GLN A 248 31.97 11.20 9.62
CA GLN A 248 31.23 10.13 8.95
C GLN A 248 31.08 8.89 9.84
N LEU A 249 32.14 8.48 10.54
CA LEU A 249 32.10 7.33 11.42
C LEU A 249 31.15 7.53 12.61
N VAL A 250 31.09 8.73 13.20
CA VAL A 250 30.13 9.04 14.29
C VAL A 250 28.70 8.94 13.78
N GLU A 251 28.44 9.49 12.60
CA GLU A 251 27.13 9.44 11.95
C GLU A 251 26.70 7.98 11.72
N GLU A 252 27.55 7.17 11.08
CA GLU A 252 27.23 5.76 10.79
C GLU A 252 27.11 4.91 12.06
N TYR A 253 27.98 5.13 13.05
CA TYR A 253 27.98 4.37 14.30
C TYR A 253 26.75 4.65 15.14
N ILE A 254 26.34 5.92 15.30
CA ILE A 254 25.14 6.25 16.08
C ILE A 254 23.89 5.67 15.41
N SER A 255 23.75 5.83 14.09
CA SER A 255 22.63 5.23 13.34
C SER A 255 22.56 3.72 13.50
N PHE A 256 23.71 3.04 13.39
CA PHE A 256 23.78 1.60 13.59
C PHE A 256 23.33 1.23 15.00
N MET A 257 23.86 1.90 16.02
CA MET A 257 23.57 1.64 17.43
C MET A 257 22.11 1.86 17.80
N GLU A 258 21.47 2.89 17.23
CA GLU A 258 20.03 3.18 17.37
C GLU A 258 19.15 2.14 16.66
N SER A 259 19.65 1.55 15.57
CA SER A 259 18.90 0.57 14.77
C SER A 259 19.02 -0.88 15.25
N ARG A 260 19.89 -1.19 16.22
CA ARG A 260 20.22 -2.58 16.59
C ARG A 260 18.97 -3.37 16.98
N PRO A 261 18.82 -4.61 16.49
CA PRO A 261 17.68 -5.43 16.85
C PRO A 261 17.75 -5.84 18.33
N PRO A 262 16.61 -6.11 18.97
CA PRO A 262 16.54 -6.52 20.38
C PRO A 262 17.48 -7.68 20.73
N ILE A 263 17.68 -8.64 19.82
CA ILE A 263 18.56 -9.79 20.01
C ILE A 263 20.03 -9.44 20.28
N MET A 264 20.49 -8.24 19.91
CA MET A 264 21.85 -7.78 20.22
C MET A 264 21.99 -7.21 21.64
N HIS A 265 20.89 -6.90 22.32
CA HIS A 265 20.93 -6.31 23.65
C HIS A 265 21.24 -7.39 24.70
N ARG A 266 22.06 -7.02 25.69
CA ARG A 266 22.36 -7.87 26.85
C ARG A 266 21.10 -7.89 27.73
N ASN A 267 20.23 -8.87 27.48
CA ASN A 267 18.89 -8.98 28.05
C ASN A 267 18.82 -8.67 29.55
N GLU A 268 17.84 -7.86 29.93
CA GLU A 268 17.17 -8.02 31.22
C GLU A 268 16.02 -9.05 31.12
N HIS A 269 15.41 -9.29 29.94
CA HIS A 269 14.37 -10.32 29.73
C HIS A 269 14.40 -10.97 28.32
N PRO A 270 15.09 -12.11 28.14
CA PRO A 270 15.18 -12.84 26.85
C PRO A 270 13.86 -13.43 26.34
N GLU A 271 12.93 -13.70 27.26
CA GLU A 271 11.73 -14.51 27.04
C GLU A 271 10.66 -13.81 26.18
N GLU A 272 10.69 -12.47 26.08
CA GLU A 272 9.63 -11.70 25.42
C GLU A 272 9.70 -11.71 23.88
N SER A 273 10.84 -12.06 23.28
CA SER A 273 11.01 -11.91 21.82
C SER A 273 10.55 -13.10 20.98
N GLY A 274 10.41 -14.31 21.55
CA GLY A 274 10.02 -15.49 20.77
C GLY A 274 11.08 -15.97 19.75
N ILE A 275 12.22 -15.27 19.60
CA ILE A 275 13.13 -15.46 18.46
C ILE A 275 13.85 -16.80 18.56
N PHE A 276 14.38 -17.16 19.74
CA PHE A 276 15.08 -18.43 19.92
C PHE A 276 14.13 -19.64 19.83
N GLN A 277 12.85 -19.49 20.20
CA GLN A 277 11.84 -20.52 19.92
C GLN A 277 11.66 -20.71 18.40
N THR A 278 11.55 -19.60 17.65
CA THR A 278 11.42 -19.65 16.18
C THR A 278 12.64 -20.29 15.53
N MET A 279 13.84 -19.93 16.02
CA MET A 279 15.10 -20.51 15.54
C MET A 279 15.22 -22.00 15.86
N SER A 280 14.77 -22.43 17.05
CA SER A 280 14.75 -23.84 17.45
C SER A 280 13.92 -24.67 16.47
N SER A 281 12.67 -24.26 16.21
CA SER A 281 11.79 -24.92 15.25
C SER A 281 12.40 -24.95 13.83
N LYS A 282 13.00 -23.83 13.40
CA LYS A 282 13.63 -23.74 12.08
C LYS A 282 14.84 -24.65 11.96
N LEU A 283 15.71 -24.70 12.98
CA LEU A 283 16.88 -25.58 12.99
C LEU A 283 16.48 -27.06 13.01
N GLN A 284 15.49 -27.45 13.82
CA GLN A 284 14.97 -28.82 13.82
C GLN A 284 14.46 -29.26 12.43
N SER A 285 13.86 -28.33 11.68
CA SER A 285 13.36 -28.62 10.33
C SER A 285 14.48 -28.72 9.27
N VAL A 286 15.56 -27.95 9.42
CA VAL A 286 16.61 -27.82 8.41
C VAL A 286 17.81 -28.74 8.68
N ASP A 287 18.18 -28.93 9.95
CA ASP A 287 19.31 -29.77 10.37
C ASP A 287 19.07 -30.37 11.77
N ARG A 288 18.31 -31.48 11.76
CA ARG A 288 17.97 -32.22 12.98
C ARG A 288 19.19 -32.74 13.75
N ASN A 289 20.25 -33.16 13.07
CA ASN A 289 21.43 -33.70 13.72
C ASN A 289 22.17 -32.63 14.53
N LEU A 290 22.26 -31.41 13.98
CA LEU A 290 22.84 -30.28 14.69
C LEU A 290 21.96 -29.87 15.87
N ALA A 291 20.64 -29.85 15.70
CA ALA A 291 19.70 -29.60 16.79
C ALA A 291 19.88 -30.59 17.96
N GLU A 292 19.94 -31.89 17.67
CA GLU A 292 20.17 -32.93 18.68
C GLU A 292 21.55 -32.78 19.36
N THR A 293 22.59 -32.37 18.62
CA THR A 293 23.93 -32.12 19.18
C THR A 293 23.88 -30.99 20.21
N ILE A 294 23.26 -29.85 19.87
CA ILE A 294 23.14 -28.70 20.78
C ILE A 294 22.27 -29.06 21.98
N GLN A 295 21.15 -29.74 21.75
CA GLN A 295 20.24 -30.20 22.80
C GLN A 295 20.97 -31.08 23.84
N ASN A 296 21.80 -32.02 23.40
CA ASN A 296 22.52 -32.93 24.28
C ASN A 296 23.56 -32.21 25.17
N ILE A 297 24.15 -31.11 24.70
CA ILE A 297 25.10 -30.32 25.50
C ILE A 297 24.39 -29.65 26.68
N TYR A 298 23.14 -29.23 26.51
CA TYR A 298 22.37 -28.47 27.51
C TYR A 298 21.27 -29.27 28.20
N SER A 299 21.18 -30.58 27.97
CA SER A 299 20.09 -31.43 28.48
C SER A 299 20.02 -31.48 30.01
N THR A 300 21.13 -31.25 30.71
CA THR A 300 21.18 -31.26 32.17
C THR A 300 20.63 -30.00 32.82
N GLU A 301 20.48 -28.91 32.05
CA GLU A 301 20.09 -27.59 32.55
C GLU A 301 18.65 -27.20 32.20
N ALA A 302 17.94 -28.05 31.45
CA ALA A 302 16.59 -27.77 30.97
C ALA A 302 15.61 -28.91 31.33
N SER A 303 14.34 -28.55 31.48
CA SER A 303 13.27 -29.47 31.89
C SER A 303 12.88 -30.45 30.79
N ASN A 304 13.04 -30.07 29.51
CA ASN A 304 12.69 -30.90 28.36
C ASN A 304 13.67 -30.64 27.18
N PRO A 305 13.66 -31.52 26.16
CA PRO A 305 14.43 -31.39 24.92
C PRO A 305 14.35 -30.04 24.21
N ASP A 306 13.15 -29.48 24.05
CA ASP A 306 12.95 -28.26 23.29
C ASP A 306 13.51 -27.04 24.03
N ASP A 307 13.30 -26.99 25.35
CA ASP A 307 13.87 -25.98 26.23
C ASP A 307 15.41 -26.05 26.25
N ALA A 308 15.98 -27.27 26.21
CA ALA A 308 17.43 -27.45 26.13
C ALA A 308 18.00 -26.88 24.83
N LEU A 309 17.31 -27.07 23.71
CA LEU A 309 17.72 -26.52 22.42
C LEU A 309 17.59 -24.99 22.39
N ILE A 310 16.49 -24.43 22.91
CA ILE A 310 16.29 -22.98 23.00
C ILE A 310 17.38 -22.35 23.86
N LEU A 311 17.64 -22.90 25.04
CA LEU A 311 18.69 -22.46 25.94
C LEU A 311 20.08 -22.53 25.29
N GLY A 312 20.36 -23.64 24.59
CA GLY A 312 21.62 -23.83 23.88
C GLY A 312 21.82 -22.81 22.77
N LEU A 313 20.82 -22.60 21.91
CA LEU A 313 20.85 -21.58 20.86
C LEU A 313 21.07 -20.18 21.44
N GLN A 314 20.40 -19.86 22.54
CA GLN A 314 20.58 -18.60 23.23
C GLN A 314 22.00 -18.44 23.77
N ARG A 315 22.54 -19.41 24.51
CA ARG A 315 23.91 -19.32 25.07
C ARG A 315 24.99 -19.27 24.01
N ILE A 316 24.79 -19.99 22.91
CA ILE A 316 25.74 -20.03 21.79
C ILE A 316 25.73 -18.71 21.02
N LEU A 317 24.55 -18.25 20.59
CA LEU A 317 24.43 -17.17 19.61
C LEU A 317 24.31 -15.79 20.25
N GLN A 318 23.83 -15.67 21.49
CA GLN A 318 23.71 -14.36 22.16
C GLN A 318 25.06 -13.61 22.24
N PRO A 319 26.19 -14.23 22.65
CA PRO A 319 27.49 -13.56 22.64
C PRO A 319 27.97 -13.18 21.24
N ILE A 320 27.58 -13.95 20.21
CA ILE A 320 27.92 -13.68 18.81
C ILE A 320 27.13 -12.48 18.29
N TYR A 321 25.84 -12.42 18.62
CA TYR A 321 24.96 -11.31 18.21
C TYR A 321 25.33 -10.00 18.90
N GLN A 322 25.75 -10.02 20.17
CA GLN A 322 26.18 -8.81 20.89
C GLN A 322 27.30 -8.04 20.18
N VAL A 323 28.23 -8.79 19.57
CA VAL A 323 29.32 -8.21 18.76
C VAL A 323 29.08 -8.35 17.26
N PHE A 324 27.86 -8.71 16.83
CA PHE A 324 27.47 -8.82 15.43
C PHE A 324 28.48 -9.61 14.57
N PHE A 325 28.85 -10.80 15.05
CA PHE A 325 29.85 -11.73 14.48
C PHE A 325 31.30 -11.25 14.46
N VAL A 326 31.59 -10.05 14.95
CA VAL A 326 32.97 -9.57 15.04
C VAL A 326 33.75 -10.45 16.02
N GLY A 327 34.91 -10.96 15.61
CA GLY A 327 35.67 -11.94 16.41
C GLY A 327 35.34 -13.41 16.12
N TYR A 328 34.30 -13.66 15.30
CA TYR A 328 33.88 -15.01 14.90
C TYR A 328 34.02 -15.26 13.39
N LEU A 329 34.08 -14.20 12.58
CA LEU A 329 34.24 -14.28 11.12
C LEU A 329 35.47 -13.48 10.68
N ASN A 330 36.12 -13.88 9.58
CA ASN A 330 37.11 -13.01 8.94
C ASN A 330 36.44 -11.74 8.40
N MET A 331 37.23 -10.68 8.23
CA MET A 331 36.74 -9.36 7.83
C MET A 331 35.90 -9.36 6.54
N ASN A 332 36.23 -10.17 5.53
CA ASN A 332 35.48 -10.18 4.27
C ASN A 332 34.07 -10.77 4.46
N THR A 333 33.99 -11.92 5.14
CA THR A 333 32.70 -12.56 5.45
C THR A 333 31.90 -11.73 6.45
N LEU A 334 32.56 -11.09 7.41
CA LEU A 334 31.94 -10.17 8.37
C LEU A 334 31.25 -8.99 7.65
N LEU A 335 31.97 -8.30 6.76
CA LEU A 335 31.41 -7.18 5.99
C LEU A 335 30.23 -7.64 5.12
N TYR A 336 30.28 -8.85 4.58
CA TYR A 336 29.17 -9.44 3.84
C TYR A 336 27.91 -9.65 4.71
N VAL A 337 28.05 -10.15 5.93
CA VAL A 337 26.92 -10.29 6.88
C VAL A 337 26.35 -8.92 7.25
N TRP A 338 27.23 -7.95 7.50
CA TRP A 338 26.82 -6.56 7.78
C TRP A 338 26.08 -5.93 6.61
N ASP A 339 26.53 -6.18 5.37
CA ASP A 339 25.85 -5.73 4.15
C ASP A 339 24.38 -6.17 4.16
N GLN A 340 24.12 -7.45 4.45
CA GLN A 340 22.76 -8.01 4.38
C GLN A 340 21.80 -7.35 5.38
N TYR A 341 22.31 -7.02 6.57
CA TYR A 341 21.54 -6.31 7.57
C TYR A 341 21.32 -4.83 7.21
N ILE A 342 22.38 -4.13 6.82
CA ILE A 342 22.33 -2.70 6.49
C ILE A 342 21.41 -2.43 5.29
N LEU A 343 21.35 -3.34 4.31
CA LEU A 343 20.41 -3.27 3.19
C LEU A 343 18.93 -3.24 3.61
N GLY A 344 18.61 -3.80 4.78
CA GLY A 344 17.25 -3.93 5.29
C GLY A 344 16.86 -2.96 6.40
N LEU A 345 17.72 -2.03 6.79
CA LEU A 345 17.45 -1.07 7.87
C LEU A 345 16.20 -0.19 7.64
N ASP A 346 15.85 0.05 6.38
CA ASP A 346 14.64 0.79 6.02
C ASP A 346 13.34 -0.05 6.18
N GLU A 347 13.42 -1.36 6.48
CA GLU A 347 12.26 -2.24 6.69
C GLU A 347 12.18 -2.71 8.15
N PRO A 348 11.23 -2.20 8.96
CA PRO A 348 11.15 -2.50 10.39
C PRO A 348 10.98 -4.00 10.74
N GLU A 349 10.32 -4.76 9.87
CA GLU A 349 10.10 -6.21 10.07
C GLU A 349 11.30 -7.07 9.63
N PHE A 350 12.27 -6.48 8.92
CA PHE A 350 13.39 -7.24 8.39
C PHE A 350 14.46 -7.45 9.46
N ASN A 351 14.69 -8.71 9.82
CA ASN A 351 15.80 -9.09 10.68
C ASN A 351 16.41 -10.39 10.18
N CYS A 352 17.55 -10.30 9.50
CA CYS A 352 18.25 -11.48 8.96
C CYS A 352 19.19 -12.16 9.96
N LEU A 353 19.40 -11.58 11.16
CA LEU A 353 20.33 -12.14 12.13
C LEU A 353 20.04 -13.59 12.52
N PRO A 354 18.79 -13.98 12.83
CA PRO A 354 18.47 -15.35 13.20
C PRO A 354 18.89 -16.36 12.13
N ASP A 355 18.59 -16.06 10.85
CA ASP A 355 18.92 -16.93 9.72
C ASP A 355 20.43 -17.02 9.51
N PHE A 356 21.17 -15.90 9.65
CA PHE A 356 22.63 -15.89 9.57
C PHE A 356 23.30 -16.61 10.75
N GLY A 357 22.73 -16.53 11.96
CA GLY A 357 23.23 -17.29 13.10
C GLY A 357 23.01 -18.80 12.95
N LEU A 358 21.85 -19.22 12.45
CA LEU A 358 21.63 -20.63 12.11
C LEU A 358 22.56 -21.10 10.99
N ALA A 359 22.72 -20.31 9.92
CA ALA A 359 23.67 -20.61 8.85
C ALA A 359 25.10 -20.76 9.38
N PHE A 360 25.54 -19.87 10.29
CA PHE A 360 26.84 -19.96 10.95
C PHE A 360 27.03 -21.30 11.69
N LEU A 361 26.05 -21.74 12.49
CA LEU A 361 26.13 -23.03 13.19
C LEU A 361 26.13 -24.21 12.22
N MET A 362 25.31 -24.16 11.18
CA MET A 362 25.24 -25.21 10.16
C MET A 362 26.56 -25.39 9.39
N LEU A 363 27.24 -24.29 9.06
CA LEU A 363 28.57 -24.35 8.43
C LEU A 363 29.62 -24.99 9.34
N LEU A 364 29.46 -24.83 10.65
CA LEU A 364 30.36 -25.37 11.65
C LEU A 364 29.94 -26.75 12.16
N GLN A 365 28.85 -27.33 11.67
CA GLN A 365 28.29 -28.60 12.14
C GLN A 365 29.33 -29.72 12.28
N ARG A 366 30.25 -29.85 11.32
CA ARG A 366 31.31 -30.87 11.34
C ARG A 366 32.28 -30.68 12.52
N HIS A 367 32.57 -29.44 12.89
CA HIS A 367 33.45 -29.10 14.01
C HIS A 367 32.72 -29.17 15.36
N LEU A 368 31.40 -28.99 15.36
CA LEU A 368 30.56 -29.09 16.56
C LEU A 368 30.23 -30.54 16.93
N LYS A 369 30.37 -31.48 15.98
CA LYS A 369 30.07 -32.88 16.20
C LYS A 369 31.00 -33.50 17.25
N GLY A 370 30.42 -34.02 18.32
CA GLY A 370 31.15 -34.71 19.39
C GLY A 370 31.68 -33.80 20.50
N LEU A 371 31.37 -32.50 20.47
CA LEU A 371 31.64 -31.61 21.60
C LEU A 371 30.69 -31.91 22.75
N THR A 372 31.21 -31.89 23.98
CA THR A 372 30.44 -32.19 25.19
C THR A 372 30.42 -31.04 26.19
N THR A 373 31.21 -29.97 25.97
CA THR A 373 31.31 -28.85 26.90
C THR A 373 31.08 -27.51 26.18
N GLU A 374 30.51 -26.55 26.91
CA GLU A 374 30.28 -25.19 26.42
C GLU A 374 31.59 -24.47 26.07
N ASN A 375 32.65 -24.68 26.85
CA ASN A 375 33.94 -24.03 26.61
C ASN A 375 34.59 -24.49 25.30
N ASP A 376 34.57 -25.80 25.01
CA ASP A 376 35.12 -26.34 23.77
C ASP A 376 34.35 -25.81 22.56
N MET A 377 33.03 -25.72 22.69
CA MET A 377 32.17 -25.12 21.67
C MET A 377 32.54 -23.66 21.41
N GLN A 378 32.64 -22.82 22.43
CA GLN A 378 33.02 -21.41 22.26
C GLN A 378 34.40 -21.25 21.61
N ALA A 379 35.37 -22.10 21.95
CA ALA A 379 36.68 -22.09 21.32
C ALA A 379 36.62 -22.48 19.82
N VAL A 380 35.83 -23.50 19.48
CA VAL A 380 35.63 -23.94 18.09
C VAL A 380 34.94 -22.86 17.27
N LEU A 381 33.90 -22.21 17.80
CA LEU A 381 33.17 -21.15 17.09
C LEU A 381 34.09 -19.99 16.70
N LYS A 382 35.00 -19.57 17.59
CA LYS A 382 35.96 -18.50 17.31
C LYS A 382 37.06 -18.91 16.32
N THR A 383 37.57 -20.13 16.43
CA THR A 383 38.70 -20.59 15.61
C THR A 383 38.28 -21.03 14.21
N ALA A 384 37.25 -21.87 14.11
CA ALA A 384 36.77 -22.37 12.83
C ALA A 384 35.90 -21.34 12.10
N GLY A 385 35.19 -20.47 12.81
CA GLY A 385 34.36 -19.41 12.22
C GLY A 385 35.13 -18.46 11.29
N ILE A 386 36.38 -18.14 11.63
CA ILE A 386 37.24 -17.24 10.83
C ILE A 386 37.52 -17.84 9.44
N SER A 387 37.48 -19.16 9.28
CA SER A 387 37.71 -19.83 8.00
C SER A 387 36.50 -19.80 7.05
N LEU A 388 35.31 -19.43 7.54
CA LEU A 388 34.09 -19.43 6.75
C LEU A 388 34.11 -18.36 5.65
N SER A 389 33.68 -18.75 4.46
CA SER A 389 33.66 -17.92 3.26
C SER A 389 32.27 -17.33 2.96
N ILE A 390 32.24 -16.27 2.16
CA ILE A 390 31.00 -15.67 1.66
C ILE A 390 30.17 -16.71 0.88
N GLN A 391 30.82 -17.52 0.04
CA GLN A 391 30.15 -18.51 -0.82
C GLN A 391 29.40 -19.59 -0.03
N GLU A 392 29.95 -20.01 1.11
CA GLU A 392 29.33 -20.95 2.02
C GLU A 392 28.04 -20.39 2.63
N PHE A 393 28.08 -19.15 3.13
CA PHE A 393 26.89 -18.46 3.60
C PHE A 393 25.87 -18.27 2.49
N GLN A 394 26.29 -17.80 1.31
CA GLN A 394 25.39 -17.58 0.18
C GLN A 394 24.64 -18.86 -0.21
N SER A 395 25.35 -19.98 -0.23
CA SER A 395 24.79 -21.29 -0.57
C SER A 395 23.73 -21.74 0.44
N LEU A 396 23.99 -21.58 1.74
CA LEU A 396 23.03 -21.95 2.78
C LEU A 396 21.82 -21.00 2.84
N ILE A 397 22.06 -19.69 2.77
CA ILE A 397 21.00 -18.68 2.76
C ILE A 397 20.10 -18.92 1.55
N ASN A 398 20.67 -19.12 0.37
CA ASN A 398 19.89 -19.41 -0.84
C ASN A 398 19.04 -20.69 -0.71
N LYS A 399 19.57 -21.70 -0.03
CA LYS A 399 18.90 -23.00 0.12
C LYS A 399 17.77 -22.99 1.14
N TYR A 400 17.91 -22.27 2.24
CA TYR A 400 17.00 -22.43 3.40
C TYR A 400 16.30 -21.15 3.86
N PHE A 401 16.80 -19.97 3.49
CA PHE A 401 16.40 -18.71 4.13
C PHE A 401 16.03 -17.59 3.15
N TYR A 402 16.46 -17.69 1.88
CA TYR A 402 16.37 -16.59 0.93
C TYR A 402 14.94 -16.16 0.60
N GLU A 403 14.02 -17.10 0.40
CA GLU A 403 12.63 -16.78 0.03
C GLU A 403 11.93 -15.96 1.11
N ASP A 404 12.05 -16.35 2.38
CA ASP A 404 11.48 -15.64 3.53
C ASP A 404 12.10 -14.24 3.69
N LEU A 405 13.44 -14.16 3.61
CA LEU A 405 14.20 -12.92 3.74
C LEU A 405 13.85 -11.97 2.60
N PHE A 406 13.85 -12.45 1.36
CA PHE A 406 13.51 -11.67 0.18
C PHE A 406 12.07 -11.17 0.24
N THR A 407 11.14 -12.03 0.65
CA THR A 407 9.72 -11.66 0.80
C THR A 407 9.59 -10.56 1.84
N THR A 408 10.17 -10.74 3.03
CA THR A 408 10.09 -9.76 4.12
C THR A 408 10.73 -8.43 3.75
N LEU A 409 11.91 -8.45 3.13
CA LEU A 409 12.62 -7.25 2.66
C LEU A 409 11.83 -6.47 1.58
N ASN A 410 10.91 -7.12 0.89
CA ASN A 410 10.10 -6.54 -0.18
C ASN A 410 8.59 -6.49 0.15
N LYS A 411 8.17 -6.79 1.40
CA LYS A 411 6.75 -6.84 1.84
C LYS A 411 6.00 -5.53 1.69
N GLY A 412 6.68 -4.38 1.80
CA GLY A 412 6.14 -3.04 1.47
C GLY A 412 5.56 -2.94 0.04
N GLY A 413 5.79 -3.95 -0.79
CA GLY A 413 5.18 -4.15 -2.10
C GLY A 413 3.77 -4.77 -2.13
N SER A 414 3.15 -5.26 -1.02
CA SER A 414 1.96 -6.15 -1.10
C SER A 414 0.70 -5.99 -0.18
N SER A 415 0.62 -5.30 0.96
CA SER A 415 -0.54 -5.48 1.91
C SER A 415 -1.79 -4.57 1.73
N GLN A 416 -2.98 -5.09 2.08
CA GLN A 416 -4.31 -4.45 2.08
C GLN A 416 -4.55 -3.59 3.35
N PHE A 417 -5.32 -2.48 3.22
CA PHE A 417 -5.64 -1.56 4.32
C PHE A 417 -7.12 -1.62 4.78
N PRO A 418 -7.39 -1.25 6.05
CA PRO A 418 -8.73 -1.04 6.58
C PRO A 418 -9.27 0.35 6.22
N VAL A 419 -10.61 0.46 6.18
CA VAL A 419 -11.36 1.68 5.84
C VAL A 419 -11.15 2.75 6.91
N HIS A 420 -10.75 3.98 6.54
CA HIS A 420 -10.71 5.11 7.48
C HIS A 420 -11.52 6.35 7.05
N ASP A 421 -12.14 6.92 8.08
CA ASP A 421 -13.09 8.03 8.20
C ASP A 421 -12.40 9.42 8.07
N PRO A 422 -13.05 10.44 7.45
CA PRO A 422 -12.43 11.74 7.15
C PRO A 422 -12.18 12.69 8.33
N THR A 423 -12.46 12.32 9.59
CA THR A 423 -12.53 13.30 10.70
C THR A 423 -11.36 13.33 11.69
N GLN A 424 -10.29 12.55 11.51
CA GLN A 424 -9.14 12.58 12.42
C GLN A 424 -7.92 13.30 11.84
N ALA A 425 -7.59 14.44 12.45
CA ALA A 425 -6.39 15.22 12.20
C ALA A 425 -5.23 14.73 13.08
N THR A 426 -4.24 14.04 12.48
CA THR A 426 -2.88 13.86 13.01
C THR A 426 -1.94 13.45 11.86
N PRO A 427 -0.72 14.01 11.76
CA PRO A 427 0.18 13.72 10.64
C PRO A 427 1.12 12.53 10.98
N HIS A 428 0.94 11.39 10.31
CA HIS A 428 1.85 10.25 10.39
C HIS A 428 2.27 9.78 9.00
N TRP A 429 3.37 10.35 8.49
CA TRP A 429 4.01 9.92 7.25
C TRP A 429 4.94 8.73 7.52
N SER A 430 4.38 7.52 7.45
CA SER A 430 5.14 6.28 7.18
C SER A 430 4.30 5.12 6.62
N TYR A 431 2.99 5.30 6.32
CA TYR A 431 2.12 4.17 5.96
C TYR A 431 1.34 4.30 4.65
N VAL A 432 1.68 5.23 3.76
CA VAL A 432 0.85 5.52 2.57
C VAL A 432 1.54 5.06 1.28
N THR A 433 1.54 3.76 1.03
CA THR A 433 2.08 3.19 -0.23
C THR A 433 1.24 2.07 -0.82
N LYS A 434 -0.09 2.13 -0.75
CA LYS A 434 -0.99 1.34 -1.63
C LYS A 434 -2.41 1.90 -1.71
N VAL A 435 -2.60 2.84 -2.62
CA VAL A 435 -3.90 2.89 -3.30
C VAL A 435 -3.88 1.79 -4.37
N THR A 436 -4.87 0.91 -4.36
CA THR A 436 -5.18 0.06 -5.51
C THR A 436 -5.61 1.01 -6.63
N THR A 437 -4.67 1.36 -7.50
CA THR A 437 -5.02 2.11 -8.70
C THR A 437 -5.82 1.19 -9.60
N HIS A 438 -7.05 1.59 -9.90
CA HIS A 438 -7.81 0.91 -10.95
C HIS A 438 -6.97 0.88 -12.23
N PRO A 439 -7.00 -0.22 -12.99
CA PRO A 439 -6.31 -0.29 -14.28
C PRO A 439 -6.69 0.92 -15.13
N ARG A 440 -5.70 1.52 -15.80
CA ARG A 440 -5.91 2.64 -16.73
C ARG A 440 -7.04 2.30 -17.70
N THR A 441 -8.18 2.98 -17.58
CA THR A 441 -9.23 2.98 -18.60
C THR A 441 -8.79 3.93 -19.70
N ARG A 442 -8.58 3.43 -20.94
CA ARG A 442 -8.08 4.27 -22.03
C ARG A 442 -9.07 5.42 -22.27
N PRO A 443 -8.62 6.60 -22.73
CA PRO A 443 -9.52 7.72 -23.05
C PRO A 443 -10.63 7.33 -24.04
N GLN A 444 -10.35 6.42 -24.97
CA GLN A 444 -11.32 5.86 -25.92
C GLN A 444 -12.39 5.02 -25.20
N ASP A 445 -12.00 4.19 -24.23
CA ASP A 445 -12.92 3.39 -23.42
C ASP A 445 -13.80 4.27 -22.53
N ARG A 446 -13.26 5.39 -22.01
CA ARG A 446 -14.02 6.39 -21.26
C ARG A 446 -15.07 7.10 -22.10
N ARG A 447 -14.75 7.44 -23.36
CA ARG A 447 -15.73 8.03 -24.30
C ARG A 447 -16.82 7.02 -24.62
N LYS A 448 -16.45 5.79 -24.95
CA LYS A 448 -17.39 4.71 -25.27
C LYS A 448 -18.33 4.38 -24.10
N ALA A 449 -17.81 4.30 -22.88
CA ALA A 449 -18.63 4.05 -21.69
C ALA A 449 -19.57 5.22 -21.35
N ARG A 450 -19.20 6.47 -21.67
CA ARG A 450 -20.11 7.63 -21.53
C ARG A 450 -21.22 7.57 -22.57
N GLU A 451 -20.90 7.26 -23.82
CA GLU A 451 -21.88 7.10 -24.91
C GLU A 451 -22.84 5.93 -24.62
N GLU A 452 -22.35 4.80 -24.13
CA GLU A 452 -23.18 3.65 -23.73
C GLU A 452 -24.12 4.00 -22.57
N ARG A 453 -23.66 4.77 -21.57
CA ARG A 453 -24.52 5.22 -20.47
C ARG A 453 -25.57 6.23 -20.90
N GLU A 454 -25.23 7.13 -21.82
CA GLU A 454 -26.20 8.10 -22.36
C GLU A 454 -27.25 7.42 -23.24
N THR A 455 -26.84 6.45 -24.07
CA THR A 455 -27.77 5.66 -24.89
C THR A 455 -28.70 4.80 -24.02
N LEU A 456 -28.19 4.15 -22.96
CA LEU A 456 -29.01 3.43 -21.97
C LEU A 456 -30.00 4.36 -21.25
N LYS A 457 -29.57 5.56 -20.84
CA LYS A 457 -30.47 6.54 -20.23
C LYS A 457 -31.57 7.00 -21.19
N ARG A 458 -31.25 7.22 -22.47
CA ARG A 458 -32.25 7.56 -23.49
C ARG A 458 -33.24 6.43 -23.72
N GLN A 459 -32.77 5.18 -23.83
CA GLN A 459 -33.66 4.02 -23.98
C GLN A 459 -34.59 3.84 -22.78
N MET A 460 -34.09 4.00 -21.55
CA MET A 460 -34.95 3.95 -20.37
C MET A 460 -35.97 5.09 -20.33
N ALA A 461 -35.60 6.31 -20.73
CA ALA A 461 -36.51 7.43 -20.80
C ALA A 461 -37.61 7.23 -21.85
N GLU A 462 -37.25 6.72 -23.04
CA GLU A 462 -38.23 6.39 -24.10
C GLU A 462 -39.16 5.25 -23.70
N ASN A 463 -38.64 4.20 -23.05
CA ASN A 463 -39.47 3.10 -22.55
C ASN A 463 -40.44 3.60 -21.48
N LYS A 464 -39.99 4.45 -20.55
CA LYS A 464 -40.84 5.04 -19.53
C LYS A 464 -41.94 5.91 -20.13
N GLN A 465 -41.64 6.71 -21.15
CA GLN A 465 -42.65 7.50 -21.88
C GLN A 465 -43.66 6.61 -22.62
N ARG A 466 -43.23 5.51 -23.23
CA ARG A 466 -44.14 4.55 -23.89
C ARG A 466 -45.05 3.84 -22.89
N GLU A 467 -44.51 3.41 -21.76
CA GLU A 467 -45.31 2.78 -20.69
C GLU A 467 -46.34 3.74 -20.10
N GLU A 468 -45.95 5.00 -19.88
CA GLU A 468 -46.84 6.05 -19.38
C GLU A 468 -47.95 6.36 -20.39
N HIS A 469 -47.62 6.45 -21.68
CA HIS A 469 -48.62 6.65 -22.73
C HIS A 469 -49.60 5.46 -22.84
N GLN A 470 -49.11 4.21 -22.76
CA GLN A 470 -49.97 3.02 -22.74
C GLN A 470 -50.84 2.94 -21.48
N ARG A 471 -50.35 3.43 -20.34
CA ARG A 471 -51.14 3.51 -19.12
C ARG A 471 -52.27 4.52 -19.25
N GLN A 472 -51.98 5.71 -19.77
CA GLN A 472 -53.00 6.75 -20.01
C GLN A 472 -54.08 6.27 -20.99
N GLN A 473 -53.70 5.57 -22.07
CA GLN A 473 -54.67 5.00 -23.02
C GLN A 473 -55.59 3.97 -22.37
N ARG A 474 -55.05 3.09 -21.52
CA ARG A 474 -55.86 2.10 -20.77
C ARG A 474 -56.81 2.77 -19.77
N GLU A 475 -56.36 3.81 -19.10
CA GLU A 475 -57.19 4.58 -18.16
C GLU A 475 -58.31 5.36 -18.90
N GLU A 476 -58.02 5.96 -20.06
CA GLU A 476 -59.06 6.60 -20.90
C GLU A 476 -60.07 5.60 -21.45
N GLU A 477 -59.62 4.43 -21.89
CA GLU A 477 -60.51 3.40 -22.44
C GLU A 477 -61.43 2.81 -21.36
N GLN A 478 -60.90 2.58 -20.15
CA GLN A 478 -61.72 2.21 -18.99
C GLN A 478 -62.75 3.29 -18.65
N LYS A 479 -62.36 4.57 -18.72
CA LYS A 479 -63.28 5.69 -18.45
C LYS A 479 -64.40 5.76 -19.50
N ARG A 480 -64.09 5.58 -20.79
CA ARG A 480 -65.10 5.50 -21.86
C ARG A 480 -66.08 4.35 -21.64
N GLN A 481 -65.58 3.17 -21.27
CA GLN A 481 -66.44 2.02 -20.99
C GLN A 481 -67.34 2.22 -19.75
N GLN A 482 -66.89 3.02 -18.77
CA GLN A 482 -67.72 3.40 -17.62
C GLN A 482 -68.78 4.44 -18.00
N GLU A 483 -68.43 5.45 -18.81
CA GLU A 483 -69.39 6.45 -19.33
C GLU A 483 -70.45 5.81 -20.24
N GLU A 484 -70.07 4.87 -21.11
CA GLU A 484 -71.03 4.14 -21.95
C GLU A 484 -72.02 3.33 -21.12
N ARG A 485 -71.54 2.63 -20.07
CA ARG A 485 -72.42 1.91 -19.14
C ARG A 485 -73.37 2.86 -18.41
N LEU A 486 -72.89 4.01 -17.97
CA LEU A 486 -73.72 5.02 -17.30
C LEU A 486 -74.79 5.58 -18.24
N ASN A 487 -74.42 5.87 -19.49
CA ASN A 487 -75.35 6.36 -20.51
C ASN A 487 -76.42 5.33 -20.89
N GLN A 488 -76.07 4.03 -20.94
CA GLN A 488 -77.06 2.97 -21.16
C GLN A 488 -78.09 2.92 -20.02
N ILE A 489 -77.63 2.97 -18.76
CA ILE A 489 -78.51 2.99 -17.58
C ILE A 489 -79.42 4.24 -17.61
N LEU A 490 -78.88 5.41 -17.95
CA LEU A 490 -79.67 6.64 -18.06
C LEU A 490 -80.71 6.56 -19.18
N ALA A 491 -80.37 5.98 -20.34
CA ALA A 491 -81.28 5.79 -21.45
C ALA A 491 -82.42 4.81 -21.12
N GLU A 492 -82.12 3.71 -20.43
CA GLU A 492 -83.12 2.77 -19.93
C GLU A 492 -84.06 3.42 -18.91
N THR A 493 -83.50 4.20 -17.98
CA THR A 493 -84.28 4.92 -16.96
C THR A 493 -85.21 5.94 -17.60
N ARG A 494 -84.72 6.66 -18.62
CA ARG A 494 -85.53 7.63 -19.37
C ARG A 494 -86.65 6.97 -20.17
N ARG A 495 -86.37 5.84 -20.84
CA ARG A 495 -87.40 5.06 -21.54
C ARG A 495 -88.49 4.61 -20.59
N LYS A 496 -88.10 4.09 -19.41
CA LYS A 496 -89.04 3.65 -18.37
C LYS A 496 -89.93 4.81 -17.88
N TYR A 497 -89.31 5.97 -17.64
CA TYR A 497 -90.05 7.18 -17.26
C TYR A 497 -91.03 7.65 -18.35
N GLU A 498 -90.63 7.60 -19.62
CA GLU A 498 -91.50 7.96 -20.75
C GLU A 498 -92.68 7.00 -20.90
N THR A 499 -92.48 5.69 -20.70
CA THR A 499 -93.58 4.71 -20.68
C THR A 499 -94.53 4.92 -19.50
N ASP A 500 -94.01 5.18 -18.30
CA ASP A 500 -94.83 5.42 -17.10
C ASP A 500 -95.64 6.73 -17.26
N LYS A 501 -95.02 7.77 -17.82
CA LYS A 501 -95.70 9.04 -18.15
C LYS A 501 -96.82 8.83 -19.17
N ALA A 502 -96.57 8.08 -20.26
CA ALA A 502 -97.59 7.81 -21.26
C ALA A 502 -98.76 6.99 -20.70
N ALA A 503 -98.49 6.05 -19.80
CA ALA A 503 -99.53 5.28 -19.09
C ALA A 503 -100.41 6.20 -18.21
N LEU A 504 -99.79 7.10 -17.45
CA LEU A 504 -100.50 8.07 -16.61
C LEU A 504 -101.31 9.07 -17.44
N GLU A 505 -100.78 9.56 -18.56
CA GLU A 505 -101.50 10.47 -19.46
C GLU A 505 -102.75 9.79 -20.08
N ASN A 506 -102.65 8.51 -20.43
CA ASN A 506 -103.80 7.74 -20.91
C ASN A 506 -104.84 7.54 -19.81
N GLN A 507 -104.41 7.26 -18.58
CA GLN A 507 -105.31 7.13 -17.42
C GLN A 507 -106.03 8.45 -17.13
N LEU A 508 -105.33 9.58 -17.20
CA LEU A 508 -105.91 10.92 -17.02
C LEU A 508 -106.95 11.24 -18.11
N LYS A 509 -106.66 10.91 -19.38
CA LYS A 509 -107.63 11.09 -20.48
C LYS A 509 -108.87 10.23 -20.29
N GLN A 510 -108.70 9.00 -19.82
CA GLN A 510 -109.82 8.10 -19.55
C GLN A 510 -110.70 8.60 -18.40
N GLU A 511 -110.10 9.15 -17.34
CA GLU A 511 -110.84 9.82 -16.26
C GLU A 511 -111.57 11.07 -16.75
N GLN A 512 -110.92 11.95 -17.53
CA GLN A 512 -111.55 13.15 -18.09
C GLN A 512 -112.76 12.80 -18.97
N GLN A 513 -112.65 11.75 -19.78
CA GLN A 513 -113.73 11.32 -20.65
C GLN A 513 -114.90 10.72 -19.86
N ASN A 514 -114.61 9.94 -18.81
CA ASN A 514 -115.63 9.46 -17.87
C ASN A 514 -116.32 10.62 -17.13
N SER A 515 -115.56 11.60 -16.64
CA SER A 515 -116.11 12.79 -16.00
C SER A 515 -117.00 13.59 -16.95
N TYR A 516 -116.58 13.77 -18.20
CA TYR A 516 -117.38 14.44 -19.22
C TYR A 516 -118.69 13.71 -19.53
N GLU A 517 -118.67 12.37 -19.62
CA GLU A 517 -119.89 11.58 -19.80
C GLU A 517 -120.84 11.67 -18.60
N ILE A 518 -120.29 11.68 -17.38
CA ILE A 518 -121.06 11.87 -16.13
C ILE A 518 -121.69 13.26 -16.10
N GLU A 519 -120.92 14.31 -16.41
CA GLU A 519 -121.40 15.70 -16.45
C GLU A 519 -122.49 15.88 -17.52
N LYS A 520 -122.33 15.27 -18.70
CA LYS A 520 -123.35 15.30 -19.76
C LYS A 520 -124.65 14.62 -19.31
N ARG A 521 -124.59 13.48 -18.63
CA ARG A 521 -125.78 12.81 -18.06
C ARG A 521 -126.42 13.66 -16.97
N ALA A 522 -125.63 14.26 -16.09
CA ALA A 522 -126.13 15.17 -15.06
C ALA A 522 -126.82 16.41 -15.67
N THR A 523 -126.24 16.98 -16.73
CA THR A 523 -126.83 18.13 -17.43
C THR A 523 -128.13 17.76 -18.15
N GLN A 524 -128.22 16.57 -18.75
CA GLN A 524 -129.47 16.05 -19.31
C GLN A 524 -130.55 15.88 -18.23
N GLN A 525 -130.20 15.33 -17.07
CA GLN A 525 -131.15 15.23 -15.95
C GLN A 525 -131.60 16.60 -15.44
N ILE A 526 -130.71 17.60 -15.39
CA ILE A 526 -131.06 18.98 -15.04
C ILE A 526 -132.01 19.58 -16.07
N ASN A 527 -131.77 19.39 -17.36
CA ASN A 527 -132.65 19.88 -18.42
C ASN A 527 -134.03 19.21 -18.38
N ASP A 528 -134.09 17.90 -18.17
CA ASP A 528 -135.37 17.18 -18.03
C ASP A 528 -136.15 17.70 -16.81
N LEU A 529 -135.47 17.91 -15.67
CA LEU A 529 -136.06 18.51 -14.47
C LEU A 529 -136.52 19.97 -14.70
N GLN A 530 -135.75 20.79 -15.43
CA GLN A 530 -136.14 22.16 -15.77
C GLN A 530 -137.33 22.21 -16.73
N THR A 531 -137.45 21.24 -17.65
CA THR A 531 -138.57 21.11 -18.57
C THR A 531 -139.84 20.69 -17.82
N GLU A 532 -139.71 19.80 -16.83
CA GLU A 532 -140.82 19.38 -15.95
C GLU A 532 -141.29 20.51 -15.02
N ILE A 533 -140.35 21.30 -14.45
CA ILE A 533 -140.67 22.52 -13.67
C ILE A 533 -141.38 23.56 -14.54
N GLY A 534 -140.97 23.76 -15.80
CA GLY A 534 -141.63 24.64 -16.75
C GLY A 534 -143.05 24.19 -17.12
N ARG A 535 -143.29 22.88 -17.14
CA ARG A 535 -144.60 22.27 -17.41
C ARG A 535 -145.56 22.40 -16.22
N LEU A 536 -145.05 22.23 -15.00
CA LEU A 536 -145.80 22.44 -13.76
C LEU A 536 -146.17 23.93 -13.53
N MET A 537 -145.31 24.87 -13.93
CA MET A 537 -145.60 26.31 -13.86
C MET A 537 -146.67 26.76 -14.86
N LYS A 538 -146.79 26.11 -16.04
CA LYS A 538 -147.84 26.39 -17.05
C LYS A 538 -149.19 25.75 -16.74
N GLN A 539 -149.24 24.72 -15.87
CA GLN A 539 -150.49 24.09 -15.42
C GLN A 539 -151.23 24.89 -14.32
N ARG A 540 -150.63 25.94 -13.76
CA ARG A 540 -151.24 26.76 -12.69
C ARG A 540 -151.91 28.06 -13.16
N ARG A 541 -152.02 28.31 -14.48
CA ARG A 541 -152.55 29.58 -15.02
C ARG A 541 -153.76 29.49 -15.96
N VAL A 542 -154.40 28.33 -16.15
CA VAL A 542 -155.63 28.23 -16.97
C VAL A 542 -156.65 27.23 -16.39
N SER A 543 -157.42 27.69 -15.39
CA SER A 543 -158.73 27.19 -14.92
C SER A 543 -158.96 27.87 -13.57
N VAL A 544 -159.93 28.75 -13.27
CA VAL A 544 -161.35 28.97 -13.63
C VAL A 544 -161.66 30.38 -13.05
N GLY A 545 -162.37 31.35 -13.63
CA GLY A 545 -163.72 31.33 -14.19
C GLY A 545 -164.76 31.72 -13.11
N GLY A 546 -165.38 32.90 -13.23
CA GLY A 546 -166.79 33.09 -12.82
C GLY A 546 -167.13 33.56 -11.40
N ASP A 547 -167.91 34.66 -11.38
CA ASP A 547 -169.11 34.90 -10.57
C ASP A 547 -169.05 35.47 -9.13
N SER A 548 -169.28 36.79 -9.09
CA SER A 548 -170.52 37.42 -8.60
C SER A 548 -170.74 37.77 -7.11
N VAL A 549 -171.38 38.95 -6.96
CA VAL A 549 -172.27 39.45 -5.90
C VAL A 549 -171.64 39.95 -4.59
N GLY A 550 -172.00 41.20 -4.27
CA GLY A 550 -171.69 41.84 -3.00
C GLY A 550 -172.71 41.60 -1.89
N ARG A 551 -172.22 41.79 -0.66
CA ARG A 551 -172.77 42.65 0.39
C ARG A 551 -171.62 43.12 1.26
#